data_AF-A0A554JZE9-F1
#
_entry.id   AF-A0A554JZE9-F1
#
_cell.length_a   1.000
_cell.length_b   1.000
_cell.length_c   1.000
_cell.angle_alpha   90.00
_cell.angle_beta   90.00
_cell.angle_gamma   90.00
#
_symmetry.space_group_name_H-M   'P 1'
#
loop_
_entity.id
_entity.type
_entity.pdbx_description
1 polymer ?
#
loop_
_entity_poly.entity_id
_entity_poly.type
_entity_poly.pdbx_seq_one_letter_code
_entity_poly.pdbx_strand_id
1 'polypeptide(L)'
;MQLRDGGGGRGISYPHTWAIPGAHIETGESPLDTVVREIKEEFDLKMKSEQCRFIVDYDHDKVWRSSVFICRINSEIIPKKYEGAVIKWMTIEEIKKLTLAWEQGKILSEVEEAIKVL
;
A
#
# COMPACT_ATOMS: atom_id res chain seq x y z
N MET A 1 -6.14 -1.27 -3.16
CA MET A 1 -6.36 -0.41 -1.99
C MET A 1 -6.90 -1.23 -0.83
N GLN A 2 -6.52 -0.90 0.39
CA GLN A 2 -6.98 -1.58 1.60
C GLN A 2 -7.74 -0.58 2.48
N LEU A 3 -8.95 -0.95 2.91
CA LEU A 3 -9.71 -0.21 3.91
C LEU A 3 -9.25 -0.69 5.29
N ARG A 4 -8.82 0.23 6.15
CA ARG A 4 -8.43 -0.08 7.52
C ARG A 4 -9.67 -0.44 8.35
N ASP A 5 -9.51 -1.36 9.30
CA ASP A 5 -10.59 -1.69 10.24
C ASP A 5 -10.66 -0.67 11.39
N GLY A 6 -11.43 -0.98 12.44
CA GLY A 6 -11.58 -0.14 13.63
C GLY A 6 -10.56 -0.43 14.74
N GLY A 7 -9.55 -1.28 14.51
CA GLY A 7 -8.54 -1.69 15.49
C GLY A 7 -9.01 -2.70 16.55
N GLY A 8 -10.28 -3.11 16.53
CA GLY A 8 -10.83 -4.08 17.48
C GLY A 8 -10.70 -3.64 18.94
N GLY A 9 -10.85 -2.34 19.21
CA GLY A 9 -10.71 -1.75 20.55
C GLY A 9 -9.28 -1.36 20.94
N ARG A 10 -8.28 -1.76 20.13
CA ARG A 10 -6.93 -1.20 20.21
C ARG A 10 -6.97 0.12 19.45
N GLY A 11 -6.71 1.25 20.10
CA GLY A 11 -6.69 2.55 19.43
C GLY A 11 -5.64 2.54 18.32
N ILE A 12 -6.08 2.50 17.06
CA ILE A 12 -5.20 2.56 15.89
C ILE A 12 -5.27 3.93 15.24
N SER A 13 -4.19 4.31 14.57
CA SER A 13 -4.19 5.51 13.72
C SER A 13 -5.04 5.28 12.47
N TYR A 14 -5.83 6.30 12.13
CA TYR A 14 -6.68 6.37 10.93
C TYR A 14 -7.62 5.14 10.73
N PRO A 15 -8.46 4.78 11.71
CA PRO A 15 -9.43 3.70 11.53
C PRO A 15 -10.44 4.04 10.43
N HIS A 16 -10.96 3.03 9.73
CA HIS A 16 -12.00 3.19 8.70
C HIS A 16 -11.63 4.11 7.51
N THR A 17 -10.34 4.31 7.25
CA THR A 17 -9.84 5.06 6.08
C THR A 17 -9.20 4.13 5.07
N TRP A 18 -9.16 4.56 3.80
CA TRP A 18 -8.47 3.82 2.74
C TRP A 18 -6.98 4.11 2.77
N ALA A 19 -6.16 3.11 2.49
CA ALA A 19 -4.72 3.24 2.43
C ALA A 19 -4.12 2.40 1.28
N ILE A 20 -2.97 2.85 0.80
CA ILE A 20 -2.02 2.01 0.06
C ILE A 20 -1.45 0.99 1.06
N PRO A 21 -1.44 -0.32 0.74
CA PRO A 21 -0.91 -1.35 1.63
C PRO A 21 0.58 -1.19 1.94
N GLY A 22 1.00 -1.75 3.06
CA GLY A 22 2.39 -1.75 3.52
C GLY A 22 2.50 -1.60 5.03
N ALA A 23 3.73 -1.71 5.54
CA ALA A 23 4.01 -1.67 6.97
C ALA A 23 5.41 -1.11 7.28
N HIS A 24 5.82 -1.27 8.54
CA HIS A 24 7.15 -0.93 9.00
C HIS A 24 8.19 -1.93 8.46
N ILE A 25 9.39 -1.40 8.19
CA ILE A 25 10.54 -2.20 7.79
C ILE A 25 11.06 -2.98 9.01
N GLU A 26 11.25 -4.28 8.87
CA GLU A 26 11.82 -5.11 9.93
C GLU A 26 13.36 -5.06 9.92
N THR A 27 13.98 -5.52 11.02
CA THR A 27 15.45 -5.48 11.15
C THR A 27 16.10 -6.36 10.09
N GLY A 28 16.92 -5.73 9.23
CA GLY A 28 17.64 -6.42 8.15
C GLY A 28 16.92 -6.43 6.81
N GLU A 29 15.71 -5.86 6.71
CA GLU A 29 14.99 -5.73 5.44
C GLU A 29 15.39 -4.46 4.67
N SER A 30 15.42 -4.56 3.34
CA SER A 30 15.28 -3.37 2.50
C SER A 30 13.79 -2.98 2.37
N PRO A 31 13.47 -1.73 1.99
CA PRO A 31 12.08 -1.33 1.75
C PRO A 31 11.34 -2.22 0.75
N LEU A 32 12.06 -2.75 -0.25
CA LEU A 32 11.46 -3.65 -1.25
C LEU A 32 11.20 -5.05 -0.68
N ASP A 33 12.08 -5.55 0.21
CA ASP A 33 11.85 -6.83 0.89
C ASP A 33 10.60 -6.75 1.76
N THR A 34 10.41 -5.63 2.48
CA THR A 34 9.20 -5.34 3.24
C THR A 34 7.95 -5.41 2.35
N VAL A 35 7.96 -4.78 1.17
CA VAL A 35 6.82 -4.86 0.23
C VAL A 35 6.51 -6.31 -0.19
N VAL A 36 7.54 -7.10 -0.51
CA VAL A 36 7.34 -8.50 -0.94
C VAL A 36 6.80 -9.37 0.20
N ARG A 37 7.28 -9.16 1.44
CA ARG A 37 6.78 -9.86 2.63
C ARG A 37 5.33 -9.47 2.95
N GLU A 38 5.04 -8.17 3.05
CA GLU A 38 3.72 -7.65 3.42
C GLU A 38 2.63 -8.07 2.43
N ILE A 39 2.90 -8.02 1.13
CA ILE A 39 1.93 -8.47 0.11
C ILE A 39 1.58 -9.96 0.28
N LYS A 40 2.51 -10.78 0.75
CA LYS A 40 2.24 -12.18 1.08
C LYS A 40 1.47 -12.32 2.39
N GLU A 41 1.84 -11.57 3.43
CA GLU A 41 1.23 -11.65 4.77
C GLU A 41 -0.20 -11.11 4.79
N GLU A 42 -0.43 -9.94 4.19
CA GLU A 42 -1.75 -9.30 4.18
C GLU A 42 -2.71 -9.93 3.17
N PHE A 43 -2.19 -10.46 2.05
CA PHE A 43 -3.00 -10.81 0.87
C PHE A 43 -2.81 -12.22 0.29
N ASP A 44 -1.93 -13.07 0.82
CA ASP A 44 -1.55 -14.39 0.25
C ASP A 44 -1.01 -14.31 -1.19
N LEU A 45 -0.46 -13.16 -1.58
CA LEU A 45 0.03 -12.93 -2.93
C LEU A 45 1.54 -13.17 -3.00
N LYS A 46 1.95 -14.04 -3.92
CA LYS A 46 3.38 -14.27 -4.20
C LYS A 46 3.83 -13.35 -5.31
N MET A 47 4.90 -12.61 -5.03
CA MET A 47 5.51 -11.66 -5.95
C MET A 47 7.02 -11.72 -5.79
N LYS A 48 7.74 -11.38 -6.85
CA LYS A 48 9.19 -11.19 -6.81
C LYS A 48 9.54 -9.72 -6.91
N SER A 49 10.71 -9.35 -6.37
CA SER A 49 11.20 -7.98 -6.34
C SER A 49 11.30 -7.34 -7.73
N GLU A 50 11.55 -8.12 -8.78
CA GLU A 50 11.67 -7.61 -10.16
C GLU A 50 10.32 -7.17 -10.74
N GLN A 51 9.20 -7.54 -10.10
CA GLN A 51 7.87 -7.08 -10.49
C GLN A 51 7.53 -5.69 -9.91
N CYS A 52 8.39 -5.15 -9.06
CA CYS A 52 8.22 -3.88 -8.39
C CYS A 52 9.23 -2.83 -8.85
N ARG A 53 8.82 -1.57 -8.81
CA ARG A 53 9.67 -0.42 -9.10
C ARG A 53 9.41 0.67 -8.07
N PHE A 54 10.49 1.26 -7.55
CA PHE A 54 10.41 2.44 -6.70
C PHE A 54 9.79 3.61 -7.48
N ILE A 55 8.90 4.36 -6.83
CA ILE A 55 8.25 5.51 -7.46
C ILE A 55 8.53 6.82 -6.73
N VAL A 56 8.46 6.86 -5.39
CA VAL A 56 8.63 8.08 -4.62
C VAL A 56 8.94 7.76 -3.16
N ASP A 57 9.71 8.64 -2.52
CA ASP A 57 9.81 8.71 -1.06
C ASP A 57 8.84 9.75 -0.54
N TYR A 58 8.06 9.37 0.46
CA TYR A 58 7.00 10.17 1.03
C TYR A 58 7.29 10.45 2.50
N ASP A 59 7.55 11.72 2.82
CA ASP A 59 7.80 12.17 4.20
C ASP A 59 6.48 12.46 4.91
N HIS A 60 6.31 11.90 6.11
CA HIS A 60 5.17 12.15 6.99
C HIS A 60 5.57 13.17 8.04
N ASP A 61 5.24 14.44 7.79
CA ASP A 61 5.52 15.57 8.67
C ASP A 61 6.95 15.64 9.22
N LYS A 62 7.92 15.15 8.42
CA LYS A 62 9.36 15.06 8.76
C LYS A 62 9.69 14.16 9.96
N VAL A 63 8.75 13.37 10.45
CA VAL A 63 8.96 12.43 11.55
C VAL A 63 9.50 11.09 11.04
N TRP A 64 8.95 10.61 9.94
CA TRP A 64 9.31 9.33 9.32
C TRP A 64 9.00 9.38 7.82
N ARG A 65 9.56 8.43 7.08
CA ARG A 65 9.48 8.34 5.62
C ARG A 65 8.98 6.98 5.18
N SER A 66 8.15 6.96 4.14
CA SER A 66 7.75 5.74 3.44
C SER A 66 8.34 5.73 2.04
N SER A 67 8.98 4.62 1.66
CA SER A 67 9.36 4.38 0.27
C SER A 67 8.22 3.64 -0.44
N VAL A 68 7.74 4.20 -1.55
CA VAL A 68 6.57 3.69 -2.25
C VAL A 68 7.01 2.98 -3.53
N PHE A 69 6.40 1.82 -3.78
CA PHE A 69 6.68 0.98 -4.94
C PHE A 69 5.40 0.75 -5.72
N ILE A 70 5.52 0.67 -7.04
CA ILE A 70 4.48 0.13 -7.90
C ILE A 70 4.86 -1.29 -8.31
N CYS A 71 3.92 -2.22 -8.20
CA CYS A 71 4.17 -3.62 -8.50
C CYS A 71 3.10 -4.20 -9.42
N ARG A 72 3.50 -5.12 -10.31
CA ARG A 72 2.58 -5.83 -11.19
C ARG A 72 2.34 -7.24 -10.69
N ILE A 73 1.06 -7.60 -10.52
CA ILE A 73 0.64 -8.96 -10.20
C ILE A 73 -0.36 -9.46 -11.24
N ASN A 74 -0.51 -10.78 -11.35
CA ASN A 74 -1.49 -11.37 -12.24
C ASN A 74 -2.92 -11.06 -11.70
N SER A 75 -3.74 -10.41 -12.53
CA SER A 75 -5.10 -9.99 -12.20
C SER A 75 -6.08 -11.16 -12.01
N GLU A 76 -5.74 -12.36 -12.46
CA GLU A 76 -6.53 -13.57 -12.21
C GLU A 76 -6.41 -14.05 -10.75
N ILE A 77 -5.41 -13.57 -10.00
CA ILE A 77 -5.23 -13.92 -8.60
C ILE A 77 -6.17 -13.07 -7.75
N ILE A 78 -7.04 -13.74 -7.01
CA ILE A 78 -7.93 -13.11 -6.03
C ILE A 78 -7.17 -12.96 -4.70
N PRO A 79 -6.89 -11.73 -4.24
CA PRO A 79 -6.19 -11.51 -2.97
C PRO A 79 -7.02 -12.01 -1.78
N LYS A 80 -6.40 -12.75 -0.84
CA LYS A 80 -7.04 -13.14 0.41
C LYS A 80 -6.67 -12.16 1.51
N LYS A 81 -7.62 -11.36 1.97
CA LYS A 81 -7.37 -10.37 3.01
C LYS A 81 -7.28 -10.99 4.40
N TYR A 82 -6.10 -10.94 5.02
CA TYR A 82 -5.91 -11.27 6.43
C TYR A 82 -6.00 -10.05 7.35
N GLU A 83 -5.63 -8.86 6.88
CA GLU A 83 -5.63 -7.62 7.67
C GLU A 83 -6.52 -6.50 7.12
N GLY A 84 -6.98 -5.59 7.99
CA GLY A 84 -7.91 -4.51 7.63
C GLY A 84 -9.34 -5.01 7.39
N ALA A 85 -10.21 -4.13 6.92
CA ALA A 85 -11.63 -4.42 6.69
C ALA A 85 -11.88 -4.99 5.28
N VAL A 86 -11.33 -4.35 4.24
CA VAL A 86 -11.60 -4.68 2.83
C VAL A 86 -10.34 -4.51 1.98
N ILE A 87 -10.10 -5.39 1.01
CA ILE A 87 -9.21 -5.14 -0.12
C ILE A 87 -10.05 -4.94 -1.38
N LYS A 88 -9.73 -3.92 -2.18
CA LYS A 88 -10.42 -3.65 -3.44
C LYS A 88 -9.45 -3.19 -4.53
N TRP A 89 -9.62 -3.77 -5.71
CA TRP A 89 -9.08 -3.27 -6.96
C TRP A 89 -9.80 -1.98 -7.35
N MET A 90 -9.04 -0.92 -7.59
CA MET A 90 -9.56 0.41 -7.89
C MET A 90 -8.72 1.06 -8.98
N THR A 91 -9.38 1.83 -9.83
CA THR A 91 -8.73 2.74 -10.77
C THR A 91 -8.17 3.96 -10.05
N ILE A 92 -7.20 4.64 -10.65
CA ILE A 92 -6.66 5.88 -10.09
C ILE A 92 -7.74 6.97 -9.89
N GLU A 93 -8.73 7.02 -10.79
CA GLU A 93 -9.85 7.96 -10.71
C GLU A 93 -10.83 7.63 -9.57
N GLU A 94 -10.99 6.35 -9.20
CA GLU A 94 -11.71 5.99 -7.98
C GLU A 94 -10.90 6.37 -6.74
N ILE A 95 -9.59 6.13 -6.74
CA ILE A 95 -8.70 6.43 -5.59
C ILE A 95 -8.68 7.92 -5.28
N LYS A 96 -8.62 8.79 -6.31
CA LYS A 96 -8.65 10.26 -6.16
C LYS A 96 -9.91 10.78 -5.45
N LYS A 97 -10.98 9.98 -5.36
CA LYS A 97 -12.25 10.35 -4.69
C LYS A 97 -12.29 9.93 -3.21
N LEU A 98 -11.28 9.19 -2.73
CA LEU A 98 -11.25 8.66 -1.38
C LEU A 98 -10.56 9.62 -0.41
N THR A 99 -10.97 9.57 0.86
CA THR A 99 -10.15 10.08 1.96
C THR A 99 -9.10 9.03 2.32
N LEU A 100 -7.84 9.34 2.01
CA LEU A 100 -6.72 8.45 2.26
C LEU A 100 -6.07 8.72 3.62
N ALA A 101 -5.65 7.66 4.28
CA ALA A 101 -4.88 7.72 5.52
C ALA A 101 -3.51 8.38 5.31
N TRP A 102 -2.95 8.96 6.37
CA TRP A 102 -1.61 9.56 6.39
C TRP A 102 -1.29 10.50 5.22
N GLU A 103 -2.30 11.25 4.76
CA GLU A 103 -2.19 12.17 3.63
C GLU A 103 -1.60 11.56 2.35
N GLN A 104 -1.74 10.23 2.15
CA GLN A 104 -1.31 9.52 0.94
C GLN A 104 -1.90 10.11 -0.35
N GLY A 105 -2.93 10.96 -0.25
CA GLY A 105 -3.40 11.79 -1.36
C GLY A 105 -2.31 12.65 -2.01
N LYS A 106 -1.27 13.04 -1.27
CA LYS A 106 -0.15 13.87 -1.76
C LYS A 106 0.71 13.20 -2.82
N ILE A 107 0.71 11.86 -2.88
CA ILE A 107 1.55 11.08 -3.82
C ILE A 107 0.77 10.48 -4.99
N LEU A 108 -0.51 10.84 -5.15
CA LEU A 108 -1.34 10.26 -6.21
C LEU A 108 -0.89 10.66 -7.62
N SER A 109 -0.23 11.81 -7.79
CA SER A 109 0.39 12.21 -9.05
C SER A 109 1.49 11.23 -9.48
N GLU A 110 2.37 10.86 -8.56
CA GLU A 110 3.48 9.94 -8.79
C GLU A 110 2.98 8.53 -9.06
N VAL A 111 1.92 8.10 -8.35
CA VAL A 111 1.24 6.83 -8.61
C VAL A 111 0.62 6.82 -10.01
N GLU A 112 -0.07 7.90 -10.40
CA GLU A 112 -0.70 8.01 -11.72
C GLU A 112 0.33 7.95 -12.85
N GLU A 113 1.43 8.70 -12.74
CA GLU A 113 2.53 8.64 -13.72
C GLU A 113 3.18 7.26 -13.75
N ALA A 114 3.34 6.61 -12.60
CA ALA A 114 3.90 5.28 -12.53
C ALA A 114 3.04 4.21 -13.20
N ILE A 115 1.70 4.35 -13.16
CA ILE A 115 0.75 3.45 -13.83
C ILE A 115 0.85 3.58 -15.36
N LYS A 116 1.06 4.79 -15.90
CA LYS A 116 1.11 5.04 -17.36
C LYS A 116 2.26 4.32 -18.07
N VAL A 117 3.31 4.00 -17.34
CA VAL A 117 4.49 3.30 -17.85
C VAL A 117 4.49 1.81 -17.49
N LEU A 118 3.33 1.29 -17.02
CA LEU A 118 3.12 -0.15 -16.89
C LEU A 118 2.67 -0.75 -18.22
#